data_AF-A0A221VXT9-F1
#
_entry.id   AF-A0A221VXT9-F1
#
_cell.length_a   1.000
_cell.length_b   1.000
_cell.length_c   1.000
_cell.angle_alpha   90.00
_cell.angle_beta   90.00
_cell.angle_gamma   90.00
#
_symmetry.space_group_name_H-M   'P 1'
#
loop_
_entity.id
_entity.type
_entity.pdbx_description
1 polymer ?
#
loop_
_entity_poly.entity_id
_entity_poly.type
_entity_poly.pdbx_seq_one_letter_code
_entity_poly.pdbx_strand_id
1 'polypeptide(L)'
;MNIASTLRRRVRRRVNRRTGTGGAFGLASTRRAAILALVVCALALSVAVPLRTYFTQQAEMTEAAELRSRLEQERGELEQRRDQLSDPAHIEAEARRRLRYVRPGETPYIVQLPAELREQAENSADQQPEQQDAPWFARLWRSITGGGE
;
A
#
# COMPACT_ATOMS: atom_id res chain seq x y z
N MET A 1 24.66 101.75 -0.21
CA MET A 1 25.93 101.28 0.36
C MET A 1 25.64 100.38 1.56
N ASN A 2 25.56 99.07 1.37
CA ASN A 2 26.02 98.08 2.36
C ASN A 2 26.12 96.70 1.70
N ILE A 3 27.19 96.01 2.05
CA ILE A 3 27.82 94.88 1.36
C ILE A 3 27.60 93.64 2.22
N ALA A 4 27.33 92.47 1.60
CA ALA A 4 27.75 91.11 1.98
C ALA A 4 26.76 90.09 1.35
N SER A 5 27.07 89.42 0.24
CA SER A 5 27.90 88.20 0.10
C SER A 5 27.56 87.06 1.07
N THR A 6 27.11 85.92 0.53
CA THR A 6 27.59 84.52 0.72
C THR A 6 26.43 83.53 0.48
N LEU A 7 26.46 82.75 -0.61
CA LEU A 7 27.16 81.47 -0.83
C LEU A 7 26.51 80.24 -0.15
N ARG A 8 26.33 79.21 -1.01
CA ARG A 8 26.18 77.77 -0.71
C ARG A 8 24.78 77.39 -0.19
N ARG A 9 24.22 76.21 -0.47
CA ARG A 9 24.78 74.91 -0.88
C ARG A 9 23.62 74.03 -1.35
N ARG A 10 23.82 73.21 -2.39
CA ARG A 10 22.98 72.03 -2.68
C ARG A 10 23.00 71.06 -1.51
N VAL A 11 21.90 70.36 -1.19
CA VAL A 11 21.92 68.93 -0.79
C VAL A 11 20.60 68.23 -1.15
N ARG A 12 20.75 66.99 -1.61
CA ARG A 12 19.76 66.00 -2.04
C ARG A 12 18.93 65.37 -0.89
N ARG A 13 17.77 64.82 -1.27
CA ARG A 13 17.04 63.63 -0.76
C ARG A 13 17.34 63.13 0.66
N ARG A 14 16.26 62.97 1.44
CA ARG A 14 15.95 61.71 2.17
C ARG A 14 14.43 61.51 2.24
N VAL A 15 13.94 60.42 1.64
CA VAL A 15 12.63 59.85 2.00
C VAL A 15 12.85 59.12 3.32
N ASN A 16 12.19 59.62 4.36
CA ASN A 16 12.25 59.08 5.70
C ASN A 16 11.04 58.15 5.92
N ARG A 17 11.18 56.85 5.62
CA ARG A 17 10.26 55.83 6.15
C ARG A 17 10.70 55.50 7.56
N ARG A 18 10.08 56.14 8.55
CA ARG A 18 10.12 55.69 9.94
C ARG A 18 9.02 54.66 10.13
N THR A 19 9.37 53.39 10.08
CA THR A 19 8.66 52.36 10.83
C THR A 19 8.87 52.66 12.31
N GLY A 20 7.91 53.36 12.89
CA GLY A 20 7.91 53.67 14.31
C GLY A 20 7.43 52.46 15.11
N THR A 21 8.36 51.79 15.78
CA THR A 21 8.12 51.03 17.02
C THR A 21 9.48 50.77 17.65
N GLY A 22 9.96 51.71 18.47
CA GLY A 22 11.24 51.50 19.15
C GLY A 22 11.61 52.67 20.05
N GLY A 23 11.26 52.55 21.33
CA GLY A 23 11.89 53.32 22.41
C GLY A 23 11.08 54.50 22.93
N ALA A 24 10.23 54.25 23.94
CA ALA A 24 9.82 55.26 24.94
C ALA A 24 9.07 54.69 26.18
N PHE A 25 9.15 53.39 26.50
CA PHE A 25 8.59 52.84 27.75
C PHE A 25 9.60 51.88 28.43
N GLY A 26 10.78 52.41 28.74
CA GLY A 26 12.05 51.66 28.81
C GLY A 26 12.32 50.68 29.96
N LEU A 27 11.43 50.43 30.94
CA LEU A 27 11.69 49.42 31.98
C LEU A 27 10.47 48.54 32.33
N ALA A 28 9.28 49.11 32.58
CA ALA A 28 8.07 48.32 32.81
C ALA A 28 7.55 47.65 31.53
N SER A 29 7.74 48.31 30.38
CA SER A 29 7.39 47.76 29.07
C SER A 29 8.45 46.80 28.55
N THR A 30 9.69 46.84 29.05
CA THR A 30 10.73 45.88 28.70
C THR A 30 10.39 44.49 29.23
N ARG A 31 9.87 44.39 30.46
CA ARG A 31 9.36 43.11 31.01
C ARG A 31 8.14 42.62 30.23
N ARG A 32 7.19 43.49 29.91
CA ARG A 32 6.00 43.14 29.10
C ARG A 32 6.38 42.76 27.66
N ALA A 33 7.34 43.45 27.05
CA ALA A 33 7.86 43.15 25.72
C ALA A 33 8.66 41.85 25.70
N ALA A 34 9.46 41.56 26.75
CA ALA A 34 10.14 40.28 26.90
C ALA A 34 9.13 39.13 27.04
N ILE A 35 8.07 39.31 27.84
CA ILE A 35 6.98 38.33 27.96
C ILE A 35 6.27 38.13 26.61
N LEU A 36 5.93 39.21 25.90
CA LEU A 36 5.31 39.11 24.57
C LEU A 36 6.22 38.40 23.56
N ALA A 37 7.51 38.72 23.54
CA ALA A 37 8.48 38.04 22.68
C ALA A 37 8.58 36.55 23.02
N LEU A 38 8.58 36.18 24.30
CA LEU A 38 8.55 34.79 24.75
C LEU A 38 7.27 34.08 24.32
N VAL A 39 6.11 34.73 24.45
CA VAL A 39 4.81 34.18 24.03
C VAL A 39 4.76 34.00 22.51
N VAL A 40 5.27 34.95 21.74
CA VAL A 40 5.37 34.83 20.28
C VAL A 40 6.33 33.71 19.88
N CYS A 41 7.49 33.59 20.54
CA CYS A 41 8.40 32.46 20.34
C CYS A 41 7.74 31.12 20.72
N ALA A 42 7.01 31.06 21.85
CA ALA A 42 6.30 29.86 22.28
C ALA A 42 5.18 29.48 21.30
N LEU A 43 4.42 30.44 20.79
CA LEU A 43 3.41 30.23 19.74
C LEU A 43 4.06 29.76 18.44
N ALA A 44 5.17 30.39 18.02
CA ALA A 44 5.90 29.99 16.82
C ALA A 44 6.45 28.56 16.94
N LEU A 45 7.02 28.18 18.08
CA LEU A 45 7.49 26.82 18.34
C LEU A 45 6.33 25.82 18.48
N SER A 46 5.22 26.23 19.11
CA SER A 46 4.00 25.44 19.23
C SER A 46 3.33 25.18 17.90
N VAL A 47 3.51 26.06 16.91
CA VAL A 47 2.99 25.92 15.54
C VAL A 47 4.02 25.27 14.60
N ALA A 48 5.32 25.38 14.89
CA ALA A 48 6.37 24.73 14.11
C ALA A 48 6.29 23.20 14.14
N VAL A 49 5.86 22.60 15.26
CA VAL A 49 5.64 21.15 15.38
C VAL A 49 4.45 20.67 14.52
N PRO A 50 3.24 21.26 14.60
CA PRO A 50 2.10 20.85 13.78
C PRO A 50 2.28 21.13 12.29
N LEU A 51 3.09 22.12 11.89
CA LEU A 51 3.45 22.32 10.48
C LEU A 51 4.18 21.10 9.89
N ARG A 52 5.05 20.45 10.68
CA ARG A 52 5.74 19.22 10.24
C ARG A 52 4.79 18.03 10.11
N THR A 53 3.79 17.90 11.00
CA THR A 53 2.82 16.78 10.96
C THR A 53 1.70 16.98 9.94
N TYR A 54 1.32 18.22 9.61
CA TYR A 54 0.32 18.50 8.58
C TYR A 54 0.75 18.05 7.18
N PHE A 55 2.05 18.14 6.86
CA PHE A 55 2.57 17.69 5.55
C PHE A 55 2.73 16.16 5.47
N THR A 56 2.87 15.45 6.58
CA THR A 56 2.90 13.98 6.59
C THR A 56 1.51 13.35 6.54
N GLN A 57 0.46 14.05 7.00
CA GLN A 57 -0.91 13.53 7.01
C GLN A 57 -1.58 13.43 5.62
N GLN A 58 -1.14 14.23 4.64
CA GLN A 58 -1.76 14.18 3.29
C GLN A 58 -1.39 12.92 2.49
N ALA A 59 -0.22 12.31 2.77
CA ALA A 59 0.17 11.06 2.12
C ALA A 59 -0.58 9.85 2.69
N GLU A 60 -0.91 9.87 3.98
CA GLU A 60 -1.64 8.79 4.65
C GLU A 60 -3.07 8.62 4.12
N MET A 61 -3.73 9.73 3.75
CA MET A 61 -5.10 9.69 3.21
C MET A 61 -5.15 9.11 1.80
N THR A 62 -4.15 9.41 0.96
CA THR A 62 -4.06 8.83 -0.39
C THR A 62 -3.64 7.36 -0.34
N GLU A 63 -2.69 7.02 0.52
CA GLU A 63 -2.23 5.64 0.68
C GLU A 63 -3.33 4.74 1.27
N ALA A 64 -4.10 5.25 2.25
CA ALA A 64 -5.24 4.53 2.82
C ALA A 64 -6.38 4.32 1.81
N ALA A 65 -6.64 5.30 0.93
CA ALA A 65 -7.65 5.18 -0.11
C ALA A 65 -7.24 4.16 -1.19
N GLU A 66 -5.96 4.17 -1.60
CA GLU A 66 -5.43 3.18 -2.54
C GLU A 66 -5.46 1.77 -1.95
N LEU A 67 -5.02 1.60 -0.70
CA LEU A 67 -5.09 0.30 0.00
C LEU A 67 -6.52 -0.23 0.06
N ARG A 68 -7.48 0.63 0.41
CA ARG A 68 -8.89 0.27 0.49
C ARG A 68 -9.42 -0.21 -0.86
N SER A 69 -9.10 0.51 -1.94
CA SER A 69 -9.56 0.12 -3.28
C SER A 69 -9.00 -1.24 -3.73
N ARG A 70 -7.73 -1.53 -3.43
CA ARG A 70 -7.10 -2.82 -3.72
C ARG A 70 -7.74 -3.96 -2.93
N LEU A 71 -7.98 -3.74 -1.64
CA LEU A 71 -8.60 -4.76 -0.77
C LEU A 71 -10.06 -5.04 -1.16
N GLU A 72 -10.80 -4.02 -1.61
CA GLU A 72 -12.17 -4.19 -2.12
C GLU A 72 -12.17 -5.00 -3.44
N GLN A 73 -11.20 -4.79 -4.33
CA GLN A 73 -11.02 -5.59 -5.55
C GLN A 73 -10.69 -7.04 -5.25
N GLU A 74 -9.71 -7.31 -4.38
CA GLU A 74 -9.33 -8.66 -3.98
C GLU A 74 -10.50 -9.42 -3.33
N ARG A 75 -11.27 -8.74 -2.49
CA ARG A 75 -12.47 -9.32 -1.88
C ARG A 75 -13.49 -9.74 -2.93
N GLY A 76 -13.76 -8.90 -3.93
CA GLY A 76 -14.70 -9.22 -5.01
C GLY A 76 -14.24 -10.42 -5.84
N GLU A 77 -12.94 -10.51 -6.16
CA GLU A 77 -12.39 -11.67 -6.87
C GLU A 77 -12.51 -12.96 -6.04
N LEU A 78 -12.21 -12.89 -4.74
CA LEU A 78 -12.30 -14.04 -3.84
C LEU A 78 -13.73 -14.49 -3.62
N GLU A 79 -14.69 -13.56 -3.52
CA GLU A 79 -16.12 -13.88 -3.43
C GLU A 79 -16.60 -14.56 -4.72
N GLN A 80 -16.19 -14.07 -5.90
CA GLN A 80 -16.51 -14.74 -7.17
C GLN A 80 -15.91 -16.14 -7.28
N ARG A 81 -14.63 -16.31 -6.87
CA ARG A 81 -13.99 -17.64 -6.85
C ARG A 81 -14.70 -18.56 -5.87
N ARG A 82 -15.04 -18.07 -4.67
CA ARG A 82 -15.82 -18.84 -3.70
C ARG A 82 -17.14 -19.29 -4.30
N ASP A 83 -17.87 -18.42 -4.98
CA ASP A 83 -19.17 -18.76 -5.58
C ASP A 83 -19.02 -19.82 -6.68
N GLN A 84 -17.98 -19.73 -7.50
CA GLN A 84 -17.65 -20.75 -8.49
C GLN A 84 -17.30 -22.11 -7.86
N LEU A 85 -16.59 -22.12 -6.73
CA LEU A 85 -16.24 -23.34 -6.02
C LEU A 85 -17.35 -23.87 -5.08
N SER A 86 -18.37 -23.05 -4.79
CA SER A 86 -19.45 -23.41 -3.87
C SER A 86 -20.57 -24.22 -4.54
N ASP A 87 -20.47 -24.51 -5.84
CA ASP A 87 -21.45 -25.34 -6.53
C ASP A 87 -21.38 -26.79 -5.98
N PRO A 88 -22.39 -27.24 -5.21
CA PRO A 88 -22.40 -28.58 -4.65
C PRO A 88 -22.37 -29.68 -5.73
N ALA A 89 -22.82 -29.37 -6.96
CA ALA A 89 -22.71 -30.30 -8.08
C ALA A 89 -21.25 -30.54 -8.50
N HIS A 90 -20.38 -29.54 -8.35
CA HIS A 90 -18.96 -29.66 -8.67
C HIS A 90 -18.24 -30.54 -7.64
N ILE A 91 -18.52 -30.35 -6.35
CA ILE A 91 -17.99 -31.19 -5.27
C ILE A 91 -18.47 -32.64 -5.43
N GLU A 92 -19.75 -32.84 -5.76
CA GLU A 92 -20.29 -34.17 -5.99
C GLU A 92 -19.65 -34.85 -7.21
N ALA A 93 -19.41 -34.10 -8.29
CA ALA A 93 -18.73 -34.60 -9.47
C ALA A 93 -17.27 -34.99 -9.18
N GLU A 94 -16.53 -34.18 -8.43
CA GLU A 94 -15.16 -34.52 -8.00
C GLU A 94 -15.12 -35.71 -7.05
N ALA A 95 -16.02 -35.76 -6.06
CA ALA A 95 -16.12 -36.89 -5.13
C ALA A 95 -16.45 -38.20 -5.85
N ARG A 96 -17.35 -38.17 -6.84
CA ARG A 96 -17.67 -39.35 -7.65
C ARG A 96 -16.50 -39.76 -8.56
N ARG A 97 -15.76 -38.80 -9.13
CA ARG A 97 -14.59 -39.08 -9.99
C ARG A 97 -13.38 -39.63 -9.22
N ARG A 98 -13.01 -39.00 -8.10
CA ARG A 98 -11.79 -39.33 -7.34
C ARG A 98 -12.02 -40.37 -6.25
N LEU A 99 -13.11 -40.25 -5.51
CA LEU A 99 -13.38 -41.06 -4.32
C LEU A 99 -14.38 -42.19 -4.59
N ARG A 100 -14.95 -42.25 -5.82
CA ARG A 100 -16.02 -43.18 -6.20
C ARG A 100 -17.20 -43.15 -5.23
N TYR A 101 -17.45 -41.99 -4.62
CA TYR A 101 -18.60 -41.79 -3.76
C TYR A 101 -19.89 -41.79 -4.57
N VAL A 102 -20.94 -42.38 -3.98
CA VAL A 102 -22.29 -42.48 -4.54
C VAL A 102 -23.28 -41.91 -3.55
N ARG A 103 -24.45 -41.46 -4.02
CA ARG A 103 -25.48 -40.96 -3.11
C ARG A 103 -26.10 -42.11 -2.31
N PRO A 104 -26.61 -41.85 -1.10
CA PRO A 104 -27.37 -42.84 -0.35
C PRO A 104 -28.54 -43.39 -1.20
N GLY A 105 -28.56 -44.69 -1.45
CA GLY A 105 -29.58 -45.37 -2.27
C GLY A 105 -29.17 -45.68 -3.73
N GLU A 106 -28.01 -45.22 -4.21
CA GLU A 106 -27.48 -45.60 -5.52
C GLU A 106 -26.59 -46.86 -5.42
N THR A 107 -26.67 -47.75 -6.42
CA THR A 107 -25.82 -48.96 -6.49
C THR A 107 -24.64 -48.69 -7.44
N PRO A 108 -23.38 -48.74 -6.97
CA PRO A 108 -22.21 -48.54 -7.83
C PRO A 108 -21.98 -49.74 -8.75
N TYR A 109 -21.78 -49.48 -10.05
CA TYR A 109 -21.34 -50.49 -11.02
C TYR A 109 -19.86 -50.33 -11.30
N ILE A 110 -19.11 -51.43 -11.17
CA ILE A 110 -17.69 -51.49 -11.56
C ILE A 110 -17.60 -52.41 -12.77
N VAL A 111 -17.11 -51.89 -13.88
CA VAL A 111 -16.86 -52.70 -15.09
C VAL A 111 -15.64 -53.57 -14.80
N GLN A 112 -15.85 -54.89 -14.70
CA GLN A 112 -14.76 -55.86 -14.70
C GLN A 112 -14.47 -56.25 -16.14
N LEU A 113 -13.26 -55.94 -16.63
CA LEU A 113 -12.82 -56.40 -17.93
C LEU A 113 -12.38 -57.88 -17.82
N PRO A 114 -12.68 -58.73 -18.82
CA PRO A 114 -12.05 -60.03 -19.00
C PRO A 114 -10.52 -59.90 -18.98
N ALA A 115 -9.82 -60.93 -18.48
CA ALA A 115 -8.37 -60.88 -18.25
C ALA A 115 -7.59 -60.45 -19.51
N GLU A 116 -7.95 -60.98 -20.69
CA GLU A 116 -7.33 -60.62 -21.96
C GLU A 116 -7.42 -59.13 -22.34
N LEU A 117 -8.53 -58.45 -22.00
CA LEU A 117 -8.70 -57.02 -22.28
C LEU A 117 -8.06 -56.14 -21.20
N ARG A 118 -7.85 -56.70 -20.01
CA ARG A 118 -7.24 -56.02 -18.87
C ARG A 118 -5.73 -55.85 -19.09
N GLU A 119 -5.05 -56.90 -19.54
CA GLU A 119 -3.64 -56.85 -19.91
C GLU A 119 -3.39 -55.86 -21.07
N GLN A 120 -4.29 -55.83 -22.06
CA GLN A 120 -4.17 -54.90 -23.18
C GLN A 120 -4.39 -53.43 -22.78
N ALA A 121 -5.29 -53.17 -21.81
CA ALA A 121 -5.52 -51.84 -21.26
C ALA A 121 -4.38 -51.37 -20.34
N GLU A 122 -3.82 -52.26 -19.51
CA GLU A 122 -2.67 -51.97 -18.63
C GLU A 122 -1.41 -51.66 -19.46
N ASN A 123 -1.13 -52.47 -20.48
CA ASN A 123 -0.02 -52.24 -21.42
C ASN A 123 -0.15 -50.94 -22.23
N SER A 124 -1.38 -50.43 -22.42
CA SER A 124 -1.64 -49.15 -23.11
C SER A 124 -1.56 -47.96 -22.16
N ALA A 125 -1.89 -48.13 -20.88
CA ALA A 125 -1.82 -47.09 -19.85
C ALA A 125 -0.36 -46.82 -19.42
N ASP A 126 0.51 -47.82 -19.44
CA ASP A 126 1.96 -47.65 -19.20
C ASP A 126 2.70 -46.92 -20.35
N GLN A 127 2.07 -46.74 -21.51
CA GLN A 127 2.62 -45.96 -22.62
C GLN A 127 2.21 -44.47 -22.59
N GLN A 128 1.53 -44.03 -21.53
CA GLN A 128 1.28 -42.60 -21.28
C GLN A 128 2.64 -41.89 -21.09
N PRO A 129 2.89 -40.71 -21.69
CA PRO A 129 4.18 -40.03 -21.63
C PRO A 129 4.45 -39.39 -20.25
N GLU A 130 4.53 -40.20 -19.19
CA GLU A 130 4.90 -39.82 -17.83
C GLU A 130 6.32 -39.22 -17.77
N GLN A 131 7.17 -39.43 -18.79
CA GLN A 131 8.51 -38.84 -18.85
C GLN A 131 8.56 -37.39 -19.36
N GLN A 132 7.57 -36.85 -20.07
CA GLN A 132 7.75 -35.57 -20.78
C GLN A 132 7.15 -34.33 -20.09
N ASP A 133 6.10 -34.46 -19.28
CA ASP A 133 5.41 -33.31 -18.67
C ASP A 133 5.24 -33.44 -17.15
N ALA A 134 6.35 -33.61 -16.42
CA ALA A 134 6.29 -33.51 -14.96
C ALA A 134 5.78 -32.11 -14.56
N PRO A 135 4.70 -32.02 -13.75
CA PRO A 135 4.19 -30.74 -13.25
C PRO A 135 5.32 -29.91 -12.63
N TRP A 136 5.30 -28.59 -12.84
CA TRP A 136 6.39 -27.71 -12.39
C TRP A 136 6.71 -27.88 -10.89
N PHE A 137 5.70 -28.18 -10.07
CA PHE A 137 5.83 -28.47 -8.64
C PHE A 137 6.63 -29.75 -8.37
N ALA A 138 6.43 -30.83 -9.14
CA ALA A 138 7.19 -32.07 -9.00
C ALA A 138 8.68 -31.85 -9.35
N ARG A 139 8.95 -30.97 -10.32
CA ARG A 139 10.31 -30.54 -10.66
C ARG A 139 10.95 -29.71 -9.53
N LEU A 140 10.20 -28.80 -8.92
CA LEU A 140 10.65 -28.02 -7.78
C LEU A 140 10.94 -28.90 -6.56
N TRP A 141 10.07 -29.86 -6.24
CA TRP A 141 10.32 -30.76 -5.11
C TRP A 141 11.56 -31.62 -5.31
N ARG A 142 11.78 -32.15 -6.52
CA ARG A 142 13.01 -32.88 -6.85
C ARG A 142 14.26 -32.03 -6.67
N SER A 143 14.19 -30.73 -6.99
CA SER A 143 15.31 -29.80 -6.78
C SER A 143 15.64 -29.58 -5.31
N ILE A 144 14.65 -29.71 -4.41
CA ILE A 144 14.82 -29.51 -2.97
C ILE A 144 15.23 -30.81 -2.27
N THR A 145 14.73 -31.97 -2.74
CA THR A 145 14.99 -33.27 -2.11
C THR A 145 16.27 -33.96 -2.61
N GLY A 146 16.92 -33.48 -3.66
CA GLY A 146 18.22 -33.98 -4.09
C GLY A 146 18.33 -34.21 -5.59
N GLY A 147 18.79 -33.18 -6.30
CA GLY A 147 19.49 -33.27 -7.58
C GLY A 147 20.89 -32.68 -7.40
N GLY A 148 21.62 -33.21 -6.41
CA GLY A 148 23.03 -32.95 -6.19
C GLY A 148 23.71 -34.31 -6.12
N GLU A 149 24.29 -34.68 -7.27
CA GLU A 149 25.01 -35.92 -7.59
C GLU A 149 24.18 -37.18 -7.90
#